data_AF-A0A919ETJ4-F1
#
_entry.id   AF-A0A919ETJ4-F1
#
_cell.length_a   1.000
_cell.length_b   1.000
_cell.length_c   1.000
_cell.angle_alpha   90.00
_cell.angle_beta   90.00
_cell.angle_gamma   90.00
#
_symmetry.space_group_name_H-M   'P 1'
#
loop_
_entity.id
_entity.type
_entity.pdbx_description
1 polymer ?
#
loop_
_entity_poly.entity_id
_entity_poly.type
_entity_poly.pdbx_seq_one_letter_code
_entity_poly.pdbx_strand_id
1 'polypeptide(L)' 'MQTQQAKAVCARCPVREQCLDWALDTAQSIGVWGGTTELERRALRRRARSRPRSG' A
#
# COMPACT_ATOMS: atom_id res chain seq x y z
N MET A 1 13.44 -10.63 -5.57
CA MET A 1 12.59 -11.69 -6.16
C MET A 1 11.26 -11.87 -5.40
N GLN A 2 11.26 -12.06 -4.07
CA GLN A 2 10.01 -12.28 -3.29
C GLN A 2 8.98 -11.14 -3.37
N THR A 3 9.43 -9.88 -3.35
CA THR A 3 8.56 -8.70 -3.42
C THR A 3 7.77 -8.58 -4.72
N GLN A 4 8.36 -8.99 -5.85
CA GLN A 4 7.70 -8.92 -7.16
C GLN A 4 6.61 -10.00 -7.30
N GLN A 5 6.84 -11.18 -6.74
CA GLN A 5 5.84 -12.25 -6.70
C GLN A 5 4.63 -11.84 -5.85
N ALA A 6 4.87 -11.24 -4.68
CA ALA A 6 3.80 -10.71 -3.83
C ALA A 6 3.01 -9.60 -4.52
N LYS A 7 3.69 -8.66 -5.21
CA LYS A 7 3.04 -7.63 -6.02
C LYS A 7 2.18 -8.23 -7.14
N ALA A 8 2.65 -9.28 -7.80
CA ALA A 8 1.89 -9.97 -8.85
C ALA A 8 0.63 -10.67 -8.31
N VAL A 9 0.62 -11.10 -7.04
CA VAL A 9 -0.59 -11.61 -6.36
C VAL A 9 -1.52 -10.45 -6.00
N CYS A 10 -1.00 -9.37 -5.42
CA CYS A 10 -1.79 -8.19 -5.08
C CYS A 10 -2.46 -7.57 -6.31
N ALA A 11 -1.84 -7.64 -7.49
CA ALA A 11 -2.40 -7.10 -8.73
C ALA A 11 -3.73 -7.75 -9.15
N ARG A 12 -3.97 -9.00 -8.74
CA ARG A 12 -5.18 -9.79 -9.02
C ARG A 12 -6.16 -9.80 -7.85
N CYS A 13 -5.81 -9.15 -6.74
CA CYS A 13 -6.61 -9.14 -5.52
C CYS A 13 -7.73 -8.11 -5.63
N PRO A 14 -9.02 -8.50 -5.51
CA PRO A 14 -10.14 -7.55 -5.64
C PRO A 14 -10.18 -6.52 -4.51
N VAL A 15 -9.59 -6.83 -3.35
CA VAL A 15 -9.53 -5.95 -2.18
C VAL A 15 -8.20 -5.19 -2.09
N ARG A 16 -7.45 -5.04 -3.19
CA ARG A 16 -6.14 -4.39 -3.20
C ARG A 16 -6.17 -2.99 -2.59
N GLU A 17 -7.17 -2.20 -2.93
CA GLU A 17 -7.34 -0.81 -2.44
C GLU A 17 -7.69 -0.80 -0.95
N GLN A 18 -8.67 -1.59 -0.53
CA GLN A 18 -9.05 -1.72 0.88
C GLN A 18 -7.88 -2.22 1.75
N CYS A 19 -7.09 -3.16 1.23
CA CYS A 19 -5.89 -3.68 1.88
C CYS A 19 -4.80 -2.60 1.99
N LEU A 20 -4.66 -1.74 0.98
CA LEU A 20 -3.73 -0.61 1.02
C LEU A 20 -4.19 0.43 2.06
N ASP A 21 -5.47 0.80 2.05
CA ASP A 21 -6.03 1.76 2.99
C ASP A 21 -5.88 1.29 4.43
N TRP A 22 -6.21 0.03 4.70
CA TRP A 22 -6.02 -0.56 6.02
C TRP A 22 -4.55 -0.54 6.45
N ALA A 23 -3.62 -0.88 5.55
CA ALA A 23 -2.18 -0.87 5.84
C ALA A 23 -1.61 0.55 6.04
N LEU A 24 -2.22 1.57 5.41
CA LEU A 24 -1.87 2.97 5.62
C LEU A 24 -2.38 3.46 6.98
N ASP A 25 -3.60 3.07 7.36
CA ASP A 25 -4.28 3.44 8.62
C ASP A 25 -3.64 2.79 9.85
N THR A 26 -3.50 1.45 9.85
CA THR A 26 -2.87 0.68 10.94
C THR A 26 -1.34 0.81 11.01
N ALA A 27 -0.78 1.59 10.11
CA ALA A 27 0.62 1.86 10.01
C ALA A 27 1.57 0.67 9.82
N GLN A 28 1.09 -0.44 9.24
CA GLN A 28 1.90 -1.63 9.01
C GLN A 28 3.25 -1.32 8.31
N SER A 29 4.34 -1.59 9.04
CA SER A 29 5.71 -1.37 8.59
C SER A 29 6.22 -2.55 7.77
N ILE A 30 5.88 -3.78 8.09
CA ILE A 30 6.55 -4.95 7.49
C ILE A 30 5.74 -5.54 6.33
N GLY A 31 6.41 -5.92 5.24
CA GLY A 31 5.83 -6.72 4.14
C GLY A 31 5.11 -5.93 3.02
N VAL A 32 4.51 -6.70 2.10
CA VAL A 32 3.79 -6.20 0.92
C VAL A 32 2.29 -6.15 1.21
N TRP A 33 1.70 -4.96 1.10
CA TRP A 33 0.27 -4.73 1.35
C TRP A 33 -0.31 -3.94 0.19
N GLY A 34 -1.45 -4.37 -0.35
CA GLY A 34 -2.09 -3.69 -1.48
C GLY A 34 -1.18 -3.47 -2.71
N GLY A 35 -0.17 -4.32 -2.92
CA GLY A 35 0.79 -4.18 -4.01
C GLY A 35 1.92 -3.16 -3.75
N THR A 36 2.04 -2.70 -2.51
CA THR A 36 3.07 -1.73 -2.09
C THR A 36 4.01 -2.35 -1.07
N THR A 37 5.29 -2.02 -1.19
CA THR A 37 6.31 -2.28 -0.17
C THR A 37 6.24 -1.25 0.95
N GLU A 38 6.92 -1.52 2.07
CA GLU A 38 7.07 -0.56 3.16
C GLU A 38 7.54 0.81 2.68
N LEU A 39 8.59 0.84 1.86
CA LEU A 39 9.20 2.07 1.35
C LEU A 39 8.19 2.87 0.50
N GLU A 40 7.42 2.17 -0.33
CA GLU A 40 6.37 2.76 -1.16
C GLU A 40 5.20 3.28 -0.31
N ARG A 41 4.76 2.54 0.72
CA ARG A 41 3.74 3.06 1.67
C ARG A 41 4.22 4.29 2.41
N ARG A 42 5.50 4.31 2.83
CA ARG A 42 6.08 5.48 3.51
C ARG A 42 6.14 6.69 2.58
N ALA A 43 6.42 6.49 1.30
CA ALA A 43 6.33 7.54 0.28
C ALA A 43 4.88 7.99 0.02
N LEU A 44 3.94 7.06 -0.06
CA LEU A 44 2.50 7.35 -0.23
C LEU A 44 1.95 8.15 0.95
N ARG A 45 2.29 7.80 2.20
CA ARG A 45 1.87 8.60 3.37
C ARG A 45 2.44 10.02 3.37
N ARG A 46 3.67 10.20 2.89
CA ARG A 46 4.25 11.54 2.73
C ARG A 46 3.52 12.35 1.66
N ARG A 47 3.08 11.72 0.56
CA ARG A 47 2.30 12.35 -0.52
C ARG A 47 0.82 12.57 -0.16
N ALA A 48 0.22 11.69 0.63
CA ALA A 48 -1.16 11.81 1.09
C ALA A 48 -1.31 12.99 2.06
N ARG A 49 -0.27 13.32 2.84
CA ARG A 49 -0.26 14.53 3.68
C ARG A 49 -0.24 15.85 2.88
N SER A 50 0.11 15.80 1.59
CA SER A 50 0.17 16.97 0.70
C SER A 50 -0.97 17.04 -0.31
N ARG A 51 -1.88 16.06 -0.34
CA ARG A 51 -3.13 16.15 -1.10
C ARG A 51 -4.29 16.19 -0.10
N PRO A 52 -5.06 17.29 0.00
CA PRO A 52 -6.32 17.22 0.73
C PRO A 52 -7.11 16.09 0.12
N ARG A 53 -7.69 15.22 0.97
CA ARG A 53 -8.66 14.22 0.53
C ARG A 53 -9.76 14.98 -0.21
N SER A 54 -9.68 15.02 -1.53
CA SER A 54 -10.76 15.45 -2.40
C SER A 54 -11.86 14.40 -2.23
N GLY A 55 -12.73 14.66 -1.25
CA GLY A 55 -14.14 14.36 -1.36
C GLY A 55 -14.81 15.51 -2.10
#